data_AF-A0A9W9JRV2-F1
#
_entry.id   AF-A0A9W9JRV2-F1
#
_cell.length_a   1.000
_cell.length_b   1.000
_cell.length_c   1.000
_cell.angle_alpha   90.00
_cell.angle_beta   90.00
_cell.angle_gamma   90.00
#
_symmetry.space_group_name_H-M   'P 1'
#
loop_
_entity.id
_entity.type
_entity.pdbx_description
1 polymer ?
#
loop_
_entity_poly.entity_id
_entity_poly.type
_entity_poly.pdbx_seq_one_letter_code
_entity_poly.pdbx_strand_id
1 'polypeptide(L)'
;MASKVPTTQSPGLGVGSYRRSTLPLSLIRHGGGLVGCGMLFGFLVPLVPYPRLGLTAHIQFGVQGCIVLITGLVLQSDPLGTNRVQDAETPGRRAQLADKLSWWQEQVIYWGCATIWATMIAEVGNAWWGTKWTLPIAHQAAGLFGGSHEAARWMELVVAATHFPLAFPLASVWPIILSKLW
;
A
#
# COMPACT_ATOMS: atom_id res chain seq x y z
N MET A 1 16.44 39.78 -60.88
CA MET A 1 16.44 38.46 -60.22
C MET A 1 16.33 38.67 -58.72
N ALA A 2 15.11 38.60 -58.17
CA ALA A 2 14.84 38.85 -56.75
C ALA A 2 14.82 37.51 -55.99
N SER A 3 15.61 37.44 -54.93
CA SER A 3 15.79 36.29 -54.04
C SER A 3 14.49 35.99 -53.27
N LYS A 4 13.97 34.76 -53.39
CA LYS A 4 12.89 34.24 -52.53
C LYS A 4 13.50 33.81 -51.20
N VAL A 5 13.24 34.59 -50.16
CA VAL A 5 13.42 34.16 -48.77
C VAL A 5 12.39 33.06 -48.47
N PRO A 6 12.79 31.87 -47.97
CA PRO A 6 11.83 30.88 -47.51
C PRO A 6 11.28 31.32 -46.15
N THR A 7 10.00 31.68 -46.12
CA THR A 7 9.24 31.90 -44.89
C THR A 7 9.04 30.53 -44.22
N THR A 8 9.77 30.26 -43.14
CA THR A 8 9.55 29.09 -42.30
C THR A 8 8.26 29.24 -41.51
N GLN A 9 7.22 28.53 -41.94
CA GLN A 9 6.01 28.32 -41.15
C GLN A 9 6.24 27.23 -40.09
N SER A 10 6.07 27.61 -38.82
CA SER A 10 5.63 26.86 -37.62
C SER A 10 6.31 25.53 -37.22
N PRO A 11 6.46 25.31 -35.90
CA PRO A 11 5.52 24.39 -35.27
C PRO A 11 4.71 25.09 -34.19
N GLY A 12 3.38 24.99 -34.31
CA GLY A 12 2.45 25.41 -33.30
C GLY A 12 2.80 24.80 -31.94
N LEU A 13 2.73 25.64 -30.91
CA LEU A 13 2.64 25.25 -29.52
C LEU A 13 1.53 24.21 -29.40
N GLY A 14 1.93 22.94 -29.38
CA GLY A 14 1.03 21.83 -29.12
C GLY A 14 0.37 22.10 -27.77
N VAL A 15 -0.95 22.30 -27.82
CA VAL A 15 -1.84 22.32 -26.66
C VAL A 15 -1.45 21.13 -25.80
N GLY A 16 -0.77 21.39 -24.69
CA GLY A 16 -0.33 20.36 -23.76
C GLY A 16 -1.56 19.59 -23.32
N SER A 17 -1.76 18.41 -23.89
CA SER A 17 -2.79 17.50 -23.41
C SER A 17 -2.45 17.20 -21.97
N TYR A 18 -3.16 17.83 -21.03
CA TYR A 18 -3.07 17.54 -19.61
C TYR A 18 -3.35 16.05 -19.42
N ARG A 19 -2.26 15.28 -19.33
CA ARG A 19 -2.27 13.85 -19.05
C ARG A 19 -2.60 13.73 -17.57
N ARG A 20 -3.75 13.13 -17.28
CA ARG A 20 -4.16 12.84 -15.91
C ARG A 20 -3.13 11.92 -15.27
N SER A 21 -2.70 12.25 -14.05
CA SER A 21 -1.79 11.38 -13.32
C SER A 21 -2.47 10.05 -12.98
N THR A 22 -1.82 8.92 -13.28
CA THR A 22 -2.28 7.58 -12.89
C THR A 22 -1.80 7.18 -11.50
N LEU A 23 -0.97 8.02 -10.87
CA LEU A 23 -0.38 7.80 -9.56
C LEU A 23 -1.42 7.47 -8.48
N PRO A 24 -2.54 8.24 -8.31
CA PRO A 24 -3.49 7.98 -7.24
C PRO A 24 -4.11 6.59 -7.31
N LEU A 25 -4.53 6.19 -8.52
CA LEU A 25 -5.13 4.87 -8.74
C LEU A 25 -4.10 3.75 -8.49
N SER A 26 -2.84 3.95 -8.89
CA SER A 26 -1.78 2.99 -8.63
C SER A 26 -1.54 2.80 -7.13
N LEU A 27 -1.53 3.89 -6.35
CA LEU A 27 -1.36 3.80 -4.90
C LEU A 27 -2.57 3.16 -4.23
N ILE A 28 -3.79 3.45 -4.66
CA ILE A 28 -5.00 2.79 -4.14
C ILE A 28 -4.93 1.27 -4.40
N ARG A 29 -4.45 0.85 -5.58
CA ARG A 29 -4.21 -0.57 -5.90
C ARG A 29 -3.13 -1.18 -4.99
N HIS A 30 -1.99 -0.52 -4.80
CA HIS A 30 -0.93 -1.03 -3.91
C HIS A 30 -1.37 -1.09 -2.46
N GLY A 31 -2.00 -0.03 -1.94
CA GLY A 31 -2.50 0.04 -0.57
C GLY A 31 -3.58 -1.00 -0.32
N GLY A 32 -4.56 -1.11 -1.21
CA GLY A 32 -5.59 -2.15 -1.11
C GLY A 32 -5.03 -3.56 -1.24
N GLY A 33 -4.01 -3.75 -2.09
CA GLY A 33 -3.30 -5.02 -2.21
C GLY A 33 -2.54 -5.39 -0.93
N LEU A 34 -1.89 -4.43 -0.28
CA LEU A 34 -1.20 -4.63 1.00
C LEU A 34 -2.18 -5.00 2.11
N VAL A 35 -3.31 -4.30 2.23
CA VAL A 35 -4.32 -4.66 3.24
C VAL A 35 -4.90 -6.04 2.94
N GLY A 36 -5.25 -6.33 1.68
CA GLY A 36 -5.74 -7.66 1.28
C GLY A 36 -4.75 -8.78 1.58
N CYS A 37 -3.46 -8.56 1.28
CA CYS A 37 -2.38 -9.50 1.60
C CYS A 37 -2.22 -9.69 3.11
N GLY A 38 -2.29 -8.61 3.89
CA GLY A 38 -2.33 -8.66 5.35
C GLY A 38 -3.46 -9.53 5.87
N MET A 39 -4.68 -9.36 5.35
CA MET A 39 -5.84 -10.17 5.75
C MET A 39 -5.63 -11.67 5.45
N LEU A 40 -5.09 -12.00 4.27
CA LEU A 40 -4.75 -13.38 3.93
C LEU A 40 -3.67 -13.96 4.87
N PHE A 41 -2.64 -13.17 5.14
CA PHE A 41 -1.58 -13.57 6.06
C PHE A 41 -2.08 -13.73 7.51
N GLY A 42 -3.12 -12.99 7.90
CA GLY A 42 -3.78 -13.12 9.20
C GLY A 42 -4.23 -14.56 9.51
N PHE A 43 -4.69 -15.30 8.50
CA PHE A 43 -5.06 -16.72 8.65
C PHE A 43 -3.85 -17.65 8.83
N LEU A 44 -2.67 -17.22 8.38
CA LEU A 44 -1.41 -17.96 8.51
C LEU A 44 -0.68 -17.67 9.83
N VAL A 45 -1.06 -16.60 10.55
CA VAL A 45 -0.42 -16.22 11.84
C VAL A 45 -0.39 -17.38 12.86
N PRO A 46 -1.44 -18.20 13.06
CA PRO A 46 -1.37 -19.33 13.98
C PRO A 46 -0.43 -20.44 13.54
N LEU A 47 -0.05 -20.47 12.25
CA LEU A 47 0.79 -21.50 11.65
C LEU A 47 2.26 -21.11 11.60
N VAL A 48 2.61 -19.83 11.82
CA VAL A 48 4.01 -19.42 11.85
C VAL A 48 4.70 -19.98 13.11
N PRO A 49 6.00 -20.32 13.05
CA PRO A 49 6.73 -20.84 14.21
C PRO A 49 6.69 -19.91 15.45
N TYR A 50 6.51 -18.61 15.23
CA TYR A 50 6.40 -17.59 16.28
C TYR A 50 5.18 -16.68 16.04
N PRO A 51 3.97 -17.08 16.52
CA PRO A 51 2.71 -16.41 16.19
C PRO A 51 2.68 -14.91 16.50
N ARG A 52 3.40 -14.44 17.53
CA ARG A 52 3.44 -13.00 17.87
C ARG A 52 4.17 -12.17 16.83
N LEU A 53 5.26 -12.69 16.25
CA LEU A 53 5.98 -11.99 15.18
C LEU A 53 5.20 -12.03 13.88
N GLY A 54 4.52 -13.16 13.60
CA GLY A 54 3.53 -13.24 12.53
C GLY A 54 2.40 -12.22 12.71
N LEU A 55 1.88 -12.06 13.93
CA LEU A 55 0.85 -11.07 14.24
C LEU A 55 1.34 -9.64 13.99
N THR A 56 2.58 -9.32 14.37
CA THR A 56 3.19 -8.02 14.06
C THR A 56 3.26 -7.77 12.56
N ALA A 57 3.73 -8.74 11.77
CA ALA A 57 3.78 -8.61 10.31
C ALA A 57 2.37 -8.43 9.70
N HIS A 58 1.35 -9.15 10.20
CA HIS A 58 -0.06 -8.96 9.81
C HIS A 58 -0.56 -7.53 10.09
N ILE A 59 -0.34 -7.02 11.29
CA ILE A 59 -0.73 -5.66 11.67
C ILE A 59 -0.01 -4.64 10.78
N GLN A 60 1.28 -4.85 10.51
CA GLN A 60 2.09 -3.96 9.71
C GLN A 60 1.59 -3.87 8.27
N PHE A 61 1.18 -4.98 7.65
CA PHE A 61 0.50 -4.96 6.35
C PHE A 61 -0.76 -4.11 6.36
N GLY A 62 -1.58 -4.25 7.40
CA GLY A 62 -2.82 -3.47 7.55
C GLY A 62 -2.54 -1.97 7.69
N VAL A 63 -1.65 -1.59 8.60
CA VAL A 63 -1.31 -0.18 8.86
C VAL A 63 -0.66 0.46 7.64
N GLN A 64 0.38 -0.17 7.08
CA GLN A 64 1.08 0.37 5.91
C GLN A 64 0.17 0.40 4.68
N GLY A 65 -0.65 -0.63 4.48
CA GLY A 65 -1.63 -0.66 3.39
C GLY A 65 -2.67 0.47 3.50
N CYS A 66 -3.19 0.73 4.70
CA CYS A 66 -4.09 1.85 4.97
C CYS A 66 -3.42 3.20 4.69
N ILE A 67 -2.17 3.39 5.10
CA ILE A 67 -1.42 4.63 4.84
C ILE A 67 -1.29 4.85 3.32
N VAL A 68 -0.82 3.85 2.58
CA VAL A 68 -0.64 3.95 1.11
C VAL A 68 -1.99 4.21 0.41
N LEU A 69 -3.05 3.56 0.86
CA LEU A 69 -4.40 3.77 0.33
C LEU A 69 -4.89 5.19 0.59
N ILE A 70 -4.71 5.71 1.82
CA ILE A 70 -5.04 7.09 2.18
C ILE A 70 -4.22 8.07 1.34
N THR A 71 -2.93 7.82 1.14
CA THR A 71 -2.09 8.64 0.24
C THR A 71 -2.68 8.70 -1.17
N GLY A 72 -3.11 7.56 -1.72
CA GLY A 72 -3.79 7.52 -3.01
C GLY A 72 -5.10 8.32 -3.03
N LEU A 73 -5.94 8.21 -2.00
CA LEU A 73 -7.18 8.98 -1.88
C LEU A 73 -6.94 10.48 -1.74
N VAL A 74 -5.92 10.88 -0.96
CA VAL A 74 -5.52 12.28 -0.78
C VAL A 74 -5.04 12.85 -2.12
N LEU A 75 -4.22 12.12 -2.87
CA LEU A 75 -3.74 12.55 -4.18
C LEU A 75 -4.86 12.61 -5.24
N GLN A 76 -5.91 11.81 -5.08
CA GLN A 76 -7.11 11.86 -5.91
C GLN A 76 -8.03 13.04 -5.56
N SER A 77 -7.93 13.58 -4.34
CA SER A 77 -8.81 14.65 -3.86
C SER A 77 -8.49 16.01 -4.51
N ASP A 78 -9.51 16.89 -4.57
CA ASP A 78 -9.36 18.32 -4.88
C ASP A 78 -9.73 19.15 -3.63
N PRO A 79 -8.83 19.25 -2.65
CA PRO A 79 -9.15 19.86 -1.36
C PRO A 79 -9.36 21.37 -1.44
N LEU A 80 -8.90 22.03 -2.51
CA LEU A 80 -8.97 23.49 -2.65
C LEU A 80 -10.15 23.96 -3.50
N GLY A 81 -10.94 23.05 -4.08
CA GLY A 81 -12.11 23.38 -4.90
C GLY A 81 -11.81 24.40 -6.01
N THR A 82 -10.55 24.46 -6.45
CA THR A 82 -10.00 25.61 -7.19
C THR A 82 -10.58 25.70 -8.61
N ASN A 83 -11.31 24.67 -9.06
CA ASN A 83 -11.95 24.60 -10.38
C ASN A 83 -13.49 24.60 -10.32
N ARG A 84 -14.14 24.89 -9.18
CA ARG A 84 -15.61 24.90 -9.12
C ARG A 84 -16.25 26.09 -9.87
N VAL A 85 -15.46 27.07 -10.32
CA VAL A 85 -15.96 28.33 -10.88
C VAL A 85 -15.83 28.41 -12.41
N GLN A 86 -15.05 27.56 -13.09
CA GLN A 86 -14.66 27.88 -14.48
C GLN A 86 -15.38 27.13 -15.62
N ASP A 87 -15.95 25.95 -15.41
CA ASP A 87 -16.49 25.17 -16.55
C ASP A 87 -17.95 24.77 -16.37
N ALA A 88 -18.85 25.72 -16.68
CA ALA A 88 -20.22 25.39 -17.05
C ALA A 88 -20.32 24.74 -18.45
N GLU A 89 -19.20 24.59 -19.18
CA GLU A 89 -19.19 24.09 -20.57
C GLU A 89 -18.50 22.72 -20.78
N THR A 90 -17.85 22.12 -19.76
CA THR A 90 -17.26 20.77 -19.91
C THR A 90 -17.71 19.81 -18.81
N PRO A 91 -18.62 18.85 -19.10
CA PRO A 91 -19.06 17.89 -18.12
C PRO A 91 -17.92 16.89 -17.80
N GLY A 92 -17.38 16.96 -16.57
CA GLY A 92 -16.94 15.75 -15.88
C GLY A 92 -15.46 15.57 -15.53
N ARG A 93 -14.56 16.55 -15.73
CA ARG A 93 -13.14 16.36 -15.41
C ARG A 93 -12.74 17.03 -14.08
N ARG A 94 -12.89 16.30 -12.96
CA ARG A 94 -12.36 16.73 -11.66
C ARG A 94 -10.83 16.74 -11.70
N ALA A 95 -10.24 17.91 -11.48
CA ALA A 95 -8.81 18.08 -11.25
C ALA A 95 -8.39 17.30 -9.99
N GLN A 96 -7.19 16.73 -9.99
CA GLN A 96 -6.65 15.98 -8.86
C GLN A 96 -5.39 16.67 -8.32
N LEU A 97 -5.09 16.48 -7.03
CA LEU A 97 -3.85 17.01 -6.45
C LEU A 97 -2.61 16.45 -7.17
N ALA A 98 -2.68 15.19 -7.63
CA ALA A 98 -1.61 14.56 -8.37
C ALA A 98 -1.27 15.29 -9.69
N ASP A 99 -2.22 15.95 -10.35
CA ASP A 99 -1.97 16.67 -11.60
C ASP A 99 -1.06 17.90 -11.41
N LYS A 100 -0.87 18.34 -10.16
CA LYS A 100 0.01 19.47 -9.79
C LYS A 100 1.44 19.02 -9.43
N LEU A 101 1.70 17.72 -9.36
CA LEU A 101 3.02 17.20 -9.00
C LEU A 101 3.97 17.25 -10.19
N SER A 102 5.23 17.57 -9.91
CA SER A 102 6.31 17.36 -10.88
C SER A 102 6.59 15.86 -11.04
N TRP A 103 7.12 15.48 -12.19
CA TRP A 103 7.48 14.10 -12.49
C TRP A 103 8.36 13.45 -11.40
N TRP A 104 9.34 14.17 -10.85
CA TRP A 104 10.20 13.65 -9.77
C TRP A 104 9.43 13.41 -8.48
N GLN A 105 8.50 14.30 -8.11
CA GLN A 105 7.65 14.09 -6.93
C GLN A 105 6.77 12.86 -7.10
N GLU A 106 6.21 12.66 -8.30
CA GLU A 106 5.44 11.44 -8.59
C GLU A 106 6.28 10.17 -8.44
N GLN A 107 7.52 10.17 -8.94
CA GLN A 107 8.41 9.01 -8.81
C GLN A 107 8.77 8.72 -7.36
N VAL A 108 9.12 9.74 -6.57
CA VAL A 108 9.46 9.56 -5.14
C VAL A 108 8.27 8.98 -4.38
N ILE A 109 7.06 9.51 -4.60
CA ILE A 109 5.85 9.00 -3.95
C ILE A 109 5.58 7.56 -4.38
N TYR A 110 5.62 7.29 -5.69
CA TYR A 110 5.34 5.97 -6.23
C TYR A 110 6.28 4.91 -5.65
N TRP A 111 7.60 5.13 -5.78
CA TRP A 111 8.60 4.18 -5.31
C TRP A 111 8.66 4.09 -3.78
N GLY A 112 8.46 5.21 -3.08
CA GLY A 112 8.39 5.22 -1.61
C GLY A 112 7.25 4.36 -1.08
N CYS A 113 6.08 4.39 -1.73
CA CYS A 113 4.95 3.55 -1.34
C CYS A 113 5.04 2.11 -1.89
N ALA A 114 5.52 1.92 -3.12
CA ALA A 114 5.57 0.60 -3.74
C ALA A 114 6.61 -0.32 -3.09
N THR A 115 7.74 0.23 -2.62
CA THR A 115 8.81 -0.56 -1.97
C THR A 115 8.42 -1.13 -0.61
N ILE A 116 7.32 -0.65 0.00
CA ILE A 116 6.73 -1.24 1.22
C ILE A 116 6.43 -2.73 1.04
N TRP A 117 6.10 -3.17 -0.18
CA TRP A 117 5.93 -4.60 -0.46
C TRP A 117 7.18 -5.42 -0.09
N ALA A 118 8.37 -4.92 -0.41
CA ALA A 118 9.62 -5.63 -0.12
C ALA A 118 9.87 -5.73 1.39
N THR A 119 9.60 -4.67 2.14
CA THR A 119 9.75 -4.68 3.60
C THR A 119 8.75 -5.62 4.26
N MET A 120 7.49 -5.64 3.82
CA MET A 120 6.48 -6.54 4.38
C MET A 120 6.75 -8.02 4.07
N ILE A 121 7.24 -8.34 2.87
CA ILE A 121 7.65 -9.71 2.52
C ILE A 121 8.84 -10.15 3.40
N ALA A 122 9.79 -9.25 3.66
CA ALA A 122 10.91 -9.54 4.55
C ALA A 122 10.45 -9.81 5.99
N GLU A 123 9.48 -9.06 6.51
CA GLU A 123 8.90 -9.30 7.85
C GLU A 123 8.19 -10.67 7.94
N VAL A 124 7.43 -11.06 6.91
CA VAL A 124 6.85 -12.41 6.82
C VAL A 124 7.94 -13.47 6.81
N GLY A 125 8.98 -13.28 6.00
CA GLY A 125 10.14 -14.15 5.94
C GLY A 125 10.86 -14.27 7.29
N ASN A 126 10.98 -13.16 8.03
CA ASN A 126 11.57 -13.15 9.37
C ASN A 126 10.70 -13.91 10.37
N ALA A 127 9.37 -13.75 10.32
CA ALA A 127 8.43 -14.48 11.16
C ALA A 127 8.45 -16.00 10.88
N TRP A 128 8.78 -16.42 9.66
CA TRP A 128 8.81 -17.83 9.27
C TRP A 128 10.18 -18.51 9.41
N TRP A 129 11.25 -17.82 9.00
CA TRP A 129 12.60 -18.39 8.85
C TRP A 129 13.63 -17.74 9.78
N GLY A 130 13.73 -16.41 9.79
CA GLY A 130 14.80 -15.69 10.49
C GLY A 130 14.84 -15.94 11.99
N THR A 131 13.68 -16.20 12.57
CA THR A 131 13.47 -16.39 14.01
C THR A 131 13.75 -17.81 14.49
N LYS A 132 13.66 -18.81 13.60
CA LYS A 132 13.96 -20.22 13.90
C LYS A 132 15.40 -20.42 14.40
N TRP A 133 16.32 -19.57 13.95
CA TRP A 133 17.74 -19.67 14.29
C TRP A 133 18.16 -18.71 15.40
N THR A 134 17.48 -17.58 15.58
CA THR A 134 17.87 -16.52 16.51
C THR A 134 17.21 -16.61 17.88
N LEU A 135 15.94 -17.03 17.95
CA LEU A 135 15.21 -17.14 19.22
C LEU A 135 15.75 -18.24 20.16
N PRO A 136 16.19 -19.42 19.69
CA PRO A 136 16.84 -20.39 20.57
C PRO A 136 18.11 -19.83 21.21
N ILE A 137 18.90 -19.04 20.46
CA ILE A 137 20.12 -18.38 20.96
C ILE A 137 19.76 -17.33 22.01
N ALA A 138 18.75 -16.49 21.74
CA ALA A 138 18.28 -15.48 22.69
C ALA A 138 17.68 -16.11 23.96
N HIS A 139 16.94 -17.22 23.82
CA HIS A 139 16.36 -17.96 24.95
C HIS A 139 17.46 -18.59 25.82
N GLN A 140 18.48 -19.19 25.21
CA GLN A 140 19.67 -19.69 25.91
C GLN A 140 20.46 -18.57 26.58
N ALA A 141 20.67 -17.42 25.91
CA ALA A 141 21.36 -16.27 26.45
C ALA A 141 20.61 -15.60 27.61
N ALA A 142 19.27 -15.67 27.62
CA ALA A 142 18.43 -15.14 28.69
C ALA A 142 18.41 -16.03 29.96
N GLY A 143 19.10 -17.19 29.96
CA GLY A 143 19.17 -18.09 31.12
C GLY A 143 17.83 -18.73 31.50
N LEU A 144 16.85 -18.71 30.59
CA LEU A 144 15.53 -19.29 30.81
C LEU A 144 15.60 -20.80 30.53
N PHE A 145 15.96 -21.59 31.53
CA PHE A 145 16.03 -23.07 31.43
C PHE A 145 14.66 -23.77 31.67
N GLY A 146 13.55 -23.12 31.33
CA GLY A 146 12.19 -23.63 31.58
C GLY A 146 11.40 -23.90 30.29
N GLY A 147 10.58 -24.96 30.29
CA GLY A 147 9.76 -25.35 29.14
C GLY A 147 8.83 -24.23 28.66
N SER A 148 8.92 -23.90 27.39
CA SER A 148 8.29 -22.78 26.66
C SER A 148 6.75 -22.72 26.65
N HIS A 149 6.05 -23.52 27.45
CA HIS A 149 4.70 -23.98 27.12
C HIS A 149 3.52 -23.41 27.93
N GLU A 150 3.69 -22.86 29.14
CA GLU A 150 2.53 -22.55 30.00
C GLU A 150 1.99 -21.12 29.88
N ALA A 151 2.84 -20.09 29.84
CA ALA A 151 2.39 -18.70 29.71
C ALA A 151 1.95 -18.31 28.28
N ALA A 152 2.36 -19.10 27.27
CA ALA A 152 2.14 -18.79 25.85
C ALA A 152 0.77 -19.27 25.33
N ARG A 153 0.30 -20.45 25.75
CA ARG A 153 -0.85 -21.13 25.13
C ARG A 153 -2.17 -20.41 25.29
N TRP A 154 -2.46 -19.82 26.46
CA TRP A 154 -3.74 -19.14 26.69
C TRP A 154 -3.81 -17.81 25.93
N MET A 155 -2.68 -17.08 25.82
CA MET A 155 -2.60 -15.86 25.01
C MET A 155 -2.81 -16.17 23.53
N GLU A 156 -2.21 -17.26 23.05
CA GLU A 156 -2.40 -17.77 21.69
C GLU A 156 -3.85 -18.18 21.43
N LEU A 157 -4.51 -18.82 22.40
CA LEU A 157 -5.93 -19.19 22.32
C LEU A 157 -6.84 -17.96 22.22
N VAL A 158 -6.60 -16.93 23.04
CA VAL A 158 -7.37 -15.67 23.00
C VAL A 158 -7.21 -14.98 21.65
N VAL A 159 -5.99 -14.91 21.11
CA VAL A 159 -5.72 -14.34 19.78
C VAL A 159 -6.45 -15.14 18.71
N ALA A 160 -6.37 -16.48 18.73
CA ALA A 160 -7.04 -17.34 17.77
C ALA A 160 -8.56 -17.15 17.81
N ALA A 161 -9.18 -17.17 19.00
CA ALA A 161 -10.63 -17.06 19.16
C ALA A 161 -11.17 -15.69 18.74
N THR A 162 -10.43 -14.61 18.98
CA THR A 162 -10.85 -13.25 18.62
C THR A 162 -10.62 -12.92 17.15
N HIS A 163 -9.56 -13.46 16.53
CA HIS A 163 -9.22 -13.12 15.16
C HIS A 163 -9.94 -14.00 14.13
N PHE A 164 -10.13 -15.31 14.37
CA PHE A 164 -10.63 -16.19 13.31
C PHE A 164 -12.09 -15.95 12.87
N PRO A 165 -13.08 -15.87 13.79
CA PRO A 165 -14.49 -15.74 13.41
C PRO A 165 -14.82 -14.36 12.81
N LEU A 166 -14.18 -13.32 13.33
CA LEU A 166 -14.41 -11.92 12.92
C LEU A 166 -13.59 -11.53 11.68
N ALA A 167 -12.48 -12.23 11.40
CA ALA A 167 -11.66 -11.94 10.21
C ALA A 167 -12.32 -12.36 8.91
N PHE A 168 -13.21 -13.37 8.90
CA PHE A 168 -13.81 -13.88 7.66
C PHE A 168 -14.58 -12.81 6.86
N PRO A 169 -15.56 -12.09 7.46
CA PRO A 169 -16.27 -11.03 6.75
C PRO A 169 -15.31 -9.94 6.25
N LEU A 170 -14.38 -9.49 7.09
CA LEU A 170 -13.46 -8.41 6.74
C LEU A 170 -12.46 -8.81 5.64
N ALA A 171 -11.93 -10.03 5.69
CA ALA A 171 -11.05 -10.57 4.67
C ALA A 171 -11.76 -10.73 3.32
N SER A 172 -13.06 -11.09 3.32
CA SER A 172 -13.84 -11.26 2.08
C SER A 172 -14.09 -9.96 1.31
N VAL A 173 -14.05 -8.80 1.99
CA VAL A 173 -14.28 -7.49 1.37
C VAL A 173 -13.15 -7.14 0.39
N TRP A 174 -11.91 -7.47 0.71
CA TRP A 174 -10.75 -7.03 -0.08
C TRP A 174 -10.67 -7.63 -1.48
N PRO A 175 -10.88 -8.95 -1.71
CA PRO A 175 -10.99 -9.50 -3.05
C PRO A 175 -12.05 -8.79 -3.91
N ILE A 176 -13.20 -8.42 -3.32
CA ILE A 176 -14.27 -7.71 -4.02
C ILE A 176 -13.79 -6.31 -4.43
N ILE A 177 -13.20 -5.55 -3.50
CA ILE A 177 -12.66 -4.21 -3.78
C ILE A 177 -11.58 -4.28 -4.87
N LEU A 178 -10.63 -5.22 -4.74
CA LEU A 178 -9.53 -5.37 -5.69
C LEU A 178 -10.02 -5.73 -7.09
N SER A 179 -11.08 -6.56 -7.20
CA SER A 179 -11.69 -6.90 -8.50
C SER A 179 -12.29 -5.70 -9.25
N LYS A 180 -12.57 -4.60 -8.55
CA LYS A 180 -13.09 -3.36 -9.16
C LYS A 180 -12.00 -2.33 -9.42
N LEU A 181 -10.85 -2.48 -8.78
CA LEU A 181 -9.72 -1.57 -8.95
C LEU A 181 -8.85 -1.95 -10.15
N TRP A 182 -8.82 -3.22 -10.55
CA TRP A 182 -8.08 -3.72 -11.72
C TRP A 182 -8.98 -3.82 -12.95
#